data_AF-A0A502T836-F1
#
_entry.id   AF-A0A502T836-F1
#
_cell.length_a   1.000
_cell.length_b   1.000
_cell.length_c   1.000
_cell.angle_alpha   90.00
_cell.angle_beta   90.00
_cell.angle_gamma   90.00
#
_symmetry.space_group_name_H-M   'P 1'
#
loop_
_entity.id
_entity.type
_entity.pdbx_description
1 polymer ?
#
loop_
_entity_poly.entity_id
_entity_poly.type
_entity_poly.pdbx_seq_one_letter_code
_entity_poly.pdbx_strand_id
1 'polypeptide(L)'
;MLTSEAIAKAKLNTPYGTKDRFHEHDDCIRIAYEWLDAQKKIQGPTPKTRPLKHLIEQWAGRYVSQNDVEVAANMHPEIFGTYPHFNISARLIEPSPSRLVGIAEAHTQSYKSRKPELTYALKE
;
A
#
# COMPACT_ATOMS: atom_id res chain seq x y z
N MET A 1 -4.65 -0.09 -15.64
CA MET A 1 -4.20 -0.93 -14.51
C MET A 1 -2.78 -1.43 -14.79
N LEU A 2 -1.94 -1.55 -13.75
CA LEU A 2 -0.55 -1.99 -13.90
C LEU A 2 -0.45 -3.42 -14.45
N THR A 3 0.40 -3.63 -15.46
CA THR A 3 0.66 -4.97 -16.02
C THR A 3 1.62 -5.74 -15.12
N SER A 4 1.51 -7.07 -15.09
CA SER A 4 2.45 -7.90 -14.32
C SER A 4 3.90 -7.76 -14.81
N GLU A 5 4.11 -7.50 -16.10
CA GLU A 5 5.44 -7.22 -16.64
C GLU A 5 6.03 -5.91 -16.08
N ALA A 6 5.22 -4.84 -16.00
CA ALA A 6 5.64 -3.58 -15.41
C ALA A 6 5.95 -3.73 -13.92
N ILE A 7 5.13 -4.51 -13.19
CA ILE A 7 5.35 -4.82 -11.77
C ILE A 7 6.64 -5.62 -11.59
N ALA A 8 6.90 -6.63 -12.41
CA ALA A 8 8.14 -7.41 -12.34
C ALA A 8 9.38 -6.53 -12.55
N LYS A 9 9.35 -5.61 -13.52
CA LYS A 9 10.43 -4.63 -13.74
C LYS A 9 10.59 -3.68 -12.55
N ALA A 10 9.48 -3.19 -11.99
CA ALA A 10 9.52 -2.30 -10.84
C ALA A 10 10.10 -3.00 -9.61
N LYS A 11 9.73 -4.26 -9.36
CA LYS A 11 10.26 -5.06 -8.25
C LYS A 11 11.78 -5.17 -8.25
N LEU A 12 12.43 -5.12 -9.42
CA LEU A 12 13.89 -5.15 -9.55
C LEU A 12 14.55 -3.80 -9.22
N ASN A 13 13.89 -2.70 -9.57
CA ASN A 13 14.45 -1.35 -9.52
C ASN A 13 14.01 -0.55 -8.28
N THR A 14 13.03 -1.04 -7.51
CA THR A 14 12.56 -0.35 -6.31
C THR A 14 13.63 -0.31 -5.22
N PRO A 15 13.94 0.88 -4.66
CA PRO A 15 14.83 1.00 -3.52
C PRO A 15 14.09 0.61 -2.23
N TYR A 16 14.10 -0.68 -1.90
CA TYR A 16 13.45 -1.20 -0.70
C TYR A 16 14.09 -0.65 0.58
N GLY A 17 13.25 -0.32 1.57
CA GLY A 17 13.71 0.02 2.91
C GLY A 17 14.11 -1.19 3.77
N THR A 18 13.78 -2.40 3.32
CA THR A 18 14.05 -3.66 4.02
C THR A 18 14.97 -4.59 3.23
N LYS A 19 15.67 -5.51 3.92
CA LYS A 19 16.55 -6.49 3.27
C LYS A 19 15.77 -7.60 2.55
N ASP A 20 14.62 -7.98 3.08
CA ASP A 20 13.81 -9.09 2.58
C ASP A 20 12.70 -8.59 1.65
N ARG A 21 12.88 -8.83 0.35
CA ARG A 21 11.91 -8.48 -0.71
C ARG A 21 10.79 -9.52 -0.77
N PHE A 22 9.83 -9.41 0.13
CA PHE A 22 8.62 -10.23 0.12
C PHE A 22 7.47 -9.53 -0.60
N HIS A 23 6.78 -10.25 -1.48
CA HIS A 23 5.54 -9.87 -2.15
C HIS A 23 4.62 -11.09 -2.21
N GLU A 24 3.40 -10.98 -1.70
CA GLU A 24 2.47 -12.12 -1.73
C GLU A 24 1.81 -12.27 -3.10
N HIS A 25 1.38 -11.15 -3.71
CA HIS A 25 0.76 -11.16 -5.03
C HIS A 25 0.96 -9.81 -5.75
N ASP A 26 0.93 -9.82 -7.09
CA ASP A 26 1.01 -8.57 -7.88
C ASP A 26 -0.17 -7.63 -7.60
N ASP A 27 -1.34 -8.18 -7.27
CA ASP A 27 -2.51 -7.38 -6.93
C ASP A 27 -2.33 -6.58 -5.64
N CYS A 28 -1.50 -7.01 -4.69
CA CYS A 28 -1.16 -6.22 -3.51
C CYS A 28 -0.51 -4.89 -3.91
N ILE A 29 0.30 -4.89 -4.98
CA ILE A 29 0.93 -3.69 -5.55
C ILE A 29 -0.09 -2.86 -6.30
N ARG A 30 -1.00 -3.48 -7.07
CA ARG A 30 -2.10 -2.76 -7.76
C ARG A 30 -3.00 -2.03 -6.77
N ILE A 31 -3.33 -2.70 -5.65
CA ILE A 31 -4.11 -2.13 -4.54
C ILE A 31 -3.39 -0.93 -3.94
N ALA A 32 -2.11 -1.10 -3.58
CA ALA A 32 -1.33 -0.02 -3.00
C ALA A 32 -1.21 1.18 -3.98
N TYR A 33 -1.08 0.91 -5.28
CA TYR A 33 -1.03 1.94 -6.31
C TYR A 33 -2.32 2.77 -6.36
N GLU A 34 -3.48 2.11 -6.42
CA GLU A 34 -4.78 2.80 -6.44
C GLU A 34 -5.03 3.62 -5.18
N TRP A 35 -4.59 3.12 -4.02
CA TRP A 35 -4.71 3.85 -2.76
C TRP A 35 -3.81 5.10 -2.74
N LEU A 36 -2.56 4.99 -3.21
CA LEU A 36 -1.62 6.11 -3.29
C LEU A 36 -2.08 7.16 -4.33
N ASP A 37 -2.61 6.71 -5.46
CA ASP A 37 -3.11 7.59 -6.52
C ASP A 37 -4.27 8.47 -6.03
N ALA A 38 -5.14 7.93 -5.19
CA ALA A 38 -6.25 8.68 -4.62
C ALA A 38 -5.83 9.76 -3.61
N GLN A 39 -4.59 9.77 -3.13
CA GLN A 39 -4.14 10.73 -2.13
C GLN A 39 -3.88 12.12 -2.75
N LYS A 40 -4.08 13.16 -1.94
CA LYS A 40 -3.64 14.51 -2.30
C LYS A 40 -2.11 14.60 -2.21
N LYS A 41 -1.46 14.86 -3.34
CA LYS A 41 0.00 15.07 -3.40
C LYS A 41 0.39 16.45 -2.89
N ILE A 42 1.58 16.56 -2.31
CA ILE A 42 2.19 17.80 -1.80
C ILE A 42 3.61 17.95 -2.39
N GLN A 43 4.20 19.14 -2.26
CA GLN A 43 5.48 19.49 -2.89
C GLN A 43 6.69 18.68 -2.37
N GLY A 44 6.60 18.10 -1.18
CA GLY A 44 7.70 17.35 -0.57
C GLY A 44 7.22 16.21 0.32
N PRO A 45 8.13 15.29 0.71
CA PRO A 45 7.80 14.20 1.62
C PRO A 45 7.18 14.69 2.91
N THR A 46 6.09 14.04 3.35
CA THR A 46 5.49 14.34 4.64
C THR A 46 6.39 13.86 5.78
N PRO A 47 6.62 14.67 6.83
CA PRO A 47 7.36 14.21 8.01
C PRO A 47 6.51 13.28 8.90
N LYS A 48 5.20 13.14 8.63
CA LYS A 48 4.30 12.36 9.48
C LYS A 48 4.37 10.88 9.13
N THR A 49 4.85 10.08 10.07
CA THR A 49 4.81 8.62 10.00
C THR A 49 3.38 8.10 10.17
N ARG A 50 2.94 7.23 9.27
CA ARG A 50 1.64 6.54 9.33
C ARG A 50 1.81 5.05 9.00
N PRO A 51 0.97 4.17 9.55
CA PRO A 51 0.97 2.75 9.20
C PRO A 51 0.29 2.52 7.83
N LEU A 52 0.89 3.05 6.75
CA LEU A 52 0.26 3.09 5.42
C LEU A 52 -0.20 1.71 4.94
N LYS A 53 0.63 0.68 5.11
CA LYS A 53 0.26 -0.69 4.72
C LYS A 53 -1.03 -1.15 5.40
N HIS A 54 -1.21 -0.88 6.70
CA HIS A 54 -2.40 -1.29 7.45
C HIS A 54 -3.65 -0.52 7.03
N LEU A 55 -3.50 0.76 6.65
CA LEU A 55 -4.60 1.55 6.11
C LEU A 55 -5.05 1.01 4.75
N ILE A 56 -4.09 0.64 3.90
CA ILE A 56 -4.36 0.03 2.58
C ILE A 56 -5.01 -1.35 2.76
N GLU A 57 -4.50 -2.18 3.67
CA GLU A 57 -5.06 -3.50 4.01
C GLU A 57 -6.51 -3.39 4.47
N GLN A 58 -6.79 -2.45 5.38
CA GLN A 58 -8.14 -2.23 5.90
C GLN A 58 -9.11 -1.78 4.81
N TRP A 59 -8.65 -0.89 3.91
CA TRP A 59 -9.45 -0.40 2.79
C TRP A 59 -9.73 -1.51 1.76
N ALA A 60 -8.71 -2.27 1.39
CA ALA A 60 -8.81 -3.26 0.31
C ALA A 60 -9.32 -4.64 0.76
N GLY A 61 -9.27 -4.95 2.06
CA GLY A 61 -9.58 -6.29 2.56
C GLY A 61 -8.64 -7.36 1.98
N ARG A 62 -7.35 -7.03 1.87
CA ARG A 62 -6.28 -7.91 1.38
C ARG A 62 -4.99 -7.52 2.09
N TYR A 63 -4.20 -8.49 2.53
CA TYR A 63 -2.85 -8.23 3.06
C TYR A 63 -1.99 -7.47 2.04
N VAL A 64 -1.24 -6.47 2.49
CA VAL A 64 -0.31 -5.67 1.68
C VAL A 64 0.97 -5.46 2.49
N SER A 65 2.10 -5.90 1.96
CA SER A 65 3.39 -5.71 2.61
C SER A 65 3.91 -4.28 2.45
N GLN A 66 4.91 -3.89 3.26
CA GLN A 66 5.62 -2.62 3.06
C GLN A 66 6.24 -2.54 1.66
N ASN A 67 6.85 -3.64 1.20
CA ASN A 67 7.51 -3.72 -0.08
C ASN A 67 6.51 -3.50 -1.23
N ASP A 68 5.27 -3.97 -1.10
CA ASP A 68 4.23 -3.71 -2.10
C ASP A 68 3.91 -2.21 -2.22
N VAL A 69 3.87 -1.50 -1.08
CA VAL A 69 3.69 -0.04 -1.06
C VAL A 69 4.89 0.68 -1.67
N GLU A 70 6.12 0.23 -1.38
CA GLU A 70 7.34 0.78 -1.96
C GLU A 70 7.39 0.60 -3.48
N VAL A 71 7.00 -0.57 -4.00
CA VAL A 71 6.91 -0.81 -5.45
C VAL A 71 5.83 0.05 -6.08
N ALA A 72 4.65 0.11 -5.47
CA ALA A 72 3.56 0.95 -5.96
C ALA A 72 3.95 2.44 -6.03
N ALA A 73 4.61 2.95 -4.99
CA ALA A 73 5.13 4.31 -4.95
C ALA A 73 6.18 4.57 -6.04
N ASN A 74 7.12 3.65 -6.22
CA ASN A 74 8.16 3.76 -7.26
C ASN A 74 7.59 3.74 -8.69
N MET A 75 6.45 3.08 -8.89
CA MET A 75 5.75 3.03 -10.19
C MET A 75 4.89 4.27 -10.46
N HIS A 76 4.56 5.07 -9.45
CA HIS A 76 3.59 6.14 -9.58
C HIS A 76 4.26 7.45 -10.03
N PRO A 77 3.79 8.10 -11.11
CA PRO A 77 4.49 9.25 -11.73
C PRO A 77 4.59 10.49 -10.82
N GLU A 78 3.60 10.71 -9.97
CA GLU A 78 3.57 11.87 -9.05
C GLU A 78 3.93 11.54 -7.59
N ILE A 79 4.25 10.28 -7.26
CA ILE A 79 4.61 9.90 -5.89
C ILE A 79 6.12 9.76 -5.79
N PHE A 80 6.71 10.36 -4.76
CA PHE A 80 8.13 10.26 -4.46
C PHE A 80 8.38 10.35 -2.96
N GLY A 81 9.61 10.03 -2.56
CA GLY A 81 10.01 9.80 -1.18
C GLY A 81 10.22 8.32 -0.90
N THR A 82 10.42 7.99 0.36
CA THR A 82 10.71 6.62 0.83
C THR A 82 9.70 6.22 1.88
N TYR A 83 9.28 4.97 1.92
CA TYR A 83 8.35 4.52 2.94
C TYR A 83 8.91 4.79 4.36
N PRO A 84 8.10 5.33 5.31
CA PRO A 84 6.68 5.72 5.19
C PRO A 84 6.43 7.20 4.79
N HIS A 85 7.46 7.94 4.39
CA HIS A 85 7.46 9.37 4.12
C HIS A 85 7.35 9.69 2.62
N PHE A 86 6.15 9.51 2.05
CA PHE A 86 5.85 9.93 0.68
C PHE A 86 5.38 11.39 0.62
N ASN A 87 5.37 11.99 -0.58
CA ASN A 87 4.83 13.32 -0.86
C ASN A 87 3.28 13.38 -0.85
N ILE A 88 2.64 12.73 0.12
CA ILE A 88 1.18 12.75 0.29
C ILE A 88 0.76 13.59 1.49
N SER A 89 -0.42 14.20 1.41
CA SER A 89 -0.96 15.02 2.48
C SER A 89 -1.14 14.22 3.78
N ALA A 90 -0.89 14.88 4.91
CA ALA A 90 -1.19 14.32 6.23
C ALA A 90 -2.69 14.05 6.47
N ARG A 91 -3.57 14.69 5.69
CA ARG A 91 -5.02 14.44 5.67
C ARG A 91 -5.28 13.44 4.56
N LEU A 92 -5.25 12.16 4.92
CA LEU A 92 -5.47 11.05 3.99
C LEU A 92 -6.91 11.06 3.48
N ILE A 93 -7.07 10.59 2.25
CA ILE A 93 -8.36 10.40 1.60
C ILE A 93 -8.68 8.91 1.66
N GLU A 94 -9.87 8.56 2.10
CA GLU A 94 -10.40 7.20 1.92
C GLU A 94 -10.81 7.04 0.45
N PRO A 95 -10.12 6.18 -0.33
CA PRO A 95 -10.40 6.07 -1.76
C PRO A 95 -11.76 5.39 -2.01
N SER A 96 -12.40 5.72 -3.13
CA SER A 96 -13.63 5.04 -3.55
C SER A 96 -13.38 3.54 -3.76
N PRO A 97 -14.25 2.63 -3.25
CA PRO A 97 -14.15 1.19 -3.50
C PRO A 97 -14.16 0.81 -4.98
N SER A 98 -14.72 1.67 -5.84
CA SER A 98 -14.73 1.47 -7.31
C SER A 98 -13.33 1.35 -7.92
N ARG A 99 -12.29 1.89 -7.27
CA ARG A 99 -10.89 1.77 -7.71
C ARG A 99 -10.33 0.35 -7.62
N LEU A 100 -10.95 -0.50 -6.80
CA LEU A 100 -10.57 -1.91 -6.66
C LEU A 100 -11.21 -2.80 -7.74
N VAL A 101 -12.13 -2.26 -8.55
CA VAL A 101 -12.80 -3.02 -9.60
C VAL A 101 -11.77 -3.51 -10.61
N GLY A 102 -11.78 -4.83 -10.86
CA GLY A 102 -10.83 -5.49 -11.75
C GLY A 102 -9.54 -5.97 -11.09
N ILE A 103 -9.35 -5.75 -9.79
CA ILE A 103 -8.30 -6.40 -9.00
C ILE A 103 -8.87 -7.68 -8.40
N ALA A 104 -8.39 -8.84 -8.83
CA ALA A 104 -8.96 -10.13 -8.45
C ALA A 104 -8.80 -10.43 -6.96
N GLU A 105 -7.66 -10.05 -6.37
CA GLU A 105 -7.38 -10.28 -4.95
C GLU A 105 -8.01 -9.24 -4.01
N ALA A 106 -8.74 -8.24 -4.50
CA ALA A 106 -9.41 -7.28 -3.62
C ALA A 106 -10.54 -7.98 -2.82
N HIS A 107 -10.66 -7.63 -1.54
CA HIS A 107 -11.66 -8.16 -0.60
C HIS A 107 -11.63 -9.68 -0.38
N THR A 108 -10.59 -10.40 -0.82
CA THR A 108 -10.50 -11.85 -0.64
C THR A 108 -10.13 -12.25 0.79
N GLN A 109 -9.57 -11.34 1.59
CA GLN A 109 -9.20 -11.59 2.98
C GLN A 109 -10.06 -10.72 3.90
N SER A 110 -11.11 -11.32 4.45
CA SER A 110 -12.01 -10.62 5.36
C SER A 110 -11.33 -10.37 6.72
N TYR A 111 -10.56 -9.28 6.81
CA TYR A 111 -10.05 -8.75 8.08
C TYR A 111 -11.14 -8.05 8.91
N LYS A 112 -12.35 -7.87 8.36
CA LYS A 112 -13.50 -7.24 9.05
C LYS A 112 -13.92 -7.96 10.34
N SER A 113 -13.46 -9.20 10.55
CA SER A 113 -13.79 -9.99 11.75
C SER A 113 -12.69 -10.03 12.81
N ARG A 114 -11.51 -9.43 12.59
CA ARG A 114 -10.46 -9.39 13.62
C ARG A 114 -10.64 -8.15 14.49
N LYS A 115 -11.35 -8.30 15.61
CA LYS A 115 -11.37 -7.32 16.70
C LYS A 115 -9.92 -7.07 17.16
N PRO A 116 -9.38 -5.83 17.05
CA PRO A 116 -8.02 -5.53 17.50
C PRO A 116 -7.83 -5.74 19.01
N GLU A 117 -8.93 -5.76 19.75
CA GLU A 117 -9.02 -5.91 21.20
C GLU A 117 -8.42 -7.23 21.72
N LEU A 118 -8.34 -8.27 20.87
CA LEU A 118 -7.78 -9.58 21.24
C LEU A 118 -6.31 -9.75 20.85
N THR A 119 -5.76 -8.90 19.98
CA THR A 119 -4.41 -9.13 19.43
C THR A 119 -3.29 -8.54 20.32
N TYR A 120 -3.62 -7.60 21.21
CA TYR A 120 -2.68 -6.97 22.14
C TYR A 120 -2.77 -7.50 23.58
N ALA A 121 -3.70 -8.41 23.89
CA ALA A 121 -3.90 -8.95 25.23
C ALA A 121 -2.98 -10.13 25.61
N LEU A 122 -2.02 -10.51 24.75
CA LEU A 122 -1.12 -11.66 24.98
C LEU A 122 0.36 -11.26 24.91
N LYS A 123 0.73 -10.25 25.71
CA LYS A 123 2.10 -10.07 26.17
C LYS A 123 2.06 -9.76 27.66
N GLU A 124 1.92 -10.82 28.45
CA GLU A 124 2.48 -10.89 29.81
C GLU A 124 3.72 -11.76 29.77
#